data_AF-A0A969PZD7-F1
#
_entry.id   AF-A0A969PZD7-F1
#
_cell.length_a   1.000
_cell.length_b   1.000
_cell.length_c   1.000
_cell.angle_alpha   90.00
_cell.angle_beta   90.00
_cell.angle_gamma   90.00
#
_symmetry.space_group_name_H-M   'P 1'
#
loop_
_entity.id
_entity.type
_entity.pdbx_description
1 polymer ?
#
loop_
_entity_poly.entity_id
_entity_poly.type
_entity_poly.pdbx_seq_one_letter_code
_entity_poly.pdbx_strand_id
1 'polypeptide(L)'
;NAEDVRNGLIAYKIAAHAADIARHRQGARDRDDELSTARYNFDWNRQFELSLDPERAREYHDETLPADIYKTAEFCSMCGPKFCPMQTKVDAEALTELEKFLAKDKQTQSV
;
A
#
# COMPACT_ATOMS: atom_id res chain seq x y z
N ASN A 1 -30.82 -0.79 -2.84
CA ASN A 1 -30.84 -1.10 -1.38
C ASN A 1 -29.84 -0.14 -0.69
N ALA A 2 -29.62 -0.21 0.63
CA ALA A 2 -28.69 0.71 1.32
C ALA A 2 -27.22 0.51 0.92
N GLU A 3 -26.84 -0.73 0.59
CA GLU A 3 -25.49 -1.08 0.16
C GLU A 3 -25.15 -0.44 -1.19
N ASP A 4 -26.07 -0.49 -2.16
CA ASP A 4 -25.92 0.14 -3.47
C ASP A 4 -25.66 1.65 -3.33
N VAL A 5 -26.35 2.31 -2.37
CA VAL A 5 -26.17 3.74 -2.10
C VAL A 5 -24.77 4.02 -1.53
N ARG A 6 -24.31 3.24 -0.55
CA ARG A 6 -22.95 3.36 0.00
C ARG A 6 -21.90 3.17 -1.09
N ASN A 7 -22.02 2.11 -1.88
CA ASN A 7 -21.07 1.81 -2.96
C ASN A 7 -21.06 2.92 -4.03
N GLY A 8 -22.23 3.43 -4.42
CA GLY A 8 -22.33 4.56 -5.35
C GLY A 8 -21.67 5.85 -4.81
N LEU A 9 -21.90 6.19 -3.54
CA LEU A 9 -21.30 7.37 -2.91
C LEU A 9 -19.77 7.25 -2.81
N ILE A 10 -19.24 6.10 -2.42
CA ILE A 10 -17.80 5.87 -2.36
C ILE A 10 -17.18 5.93 -3.75
N ALA A 11 -17.80 5.31 -4.76
CA ALA A 11 -17.32 5.38 -6.15
C ALA A 11 -17.23 6.82 -6.66
N TYR A 12 -18.23 7.65 -6.38
CA TYR A 12 -18.21 9.07 -6.75
C TYR A 12 -17.13 9.87 -6.00
N LYS A 13 -16.92 9.59 -4.70
CA LYS A 13 -15.83 10.23 -3.93
C LYS A 13 -14.46 9.88 -4.51
N ILE A 14 -14.24 8.63 -4.92
CA ILE A 14 -13.02 8.20 -5.60
C ILE A 14 -12.84 8.98 -6.91
N ALA A 15 -13.87 9.05 -7.75
CA ALA A 15 -13.81 9.76 -9.03
C ALA A 15 -13.52 11.26 -8.87
N ALA A 16 -14.19 11.92 -7.92
CA ALA A 16 -13.97 13.33 -7.62
C ALA A 16 -12.54 13.58 -7.13
N HIS A 17 -12.05 12.77 -6.21
CA HIS A 17 -10.69 12.88 -5.68
C HIS A 17 -9.61 12.64 -6.76
N ALA A 18 -9.81 11.63 -7.61
CA ALA A 18 -8.92 11.38 -8.75
C ALA A 18 -8.86 12.59 -9.71
N ALA A 19 -10.01 13.23 -9.96
CA ALA A 19 -10.06 14.45 -10.76
C ALA A 19 -9.34 15.62 -10.08
N ASP A 20 -9.42 15.75 -8.75
CA ASP A 20 -8.72 16.78 -7.98
C ASP A 20 -7.20 16.63 -8.06
N ILE A 21 -6.69 15.40 -7.95
CA ILE A 21 -5.27 15.08 -8.16
C ILE A 21 -4.84 15.41 -9.59
N ALA A 22 -5.61 14.96 -10.59
CA ALA A 22 -5.28 15.18 -12.01
C ALA A 22 -5.26 16.67 -12.39
N ARG A 23 -6.04 17.50 -11.68
CA ARG A 23 -6.07 18.95 -11.84
C ARG A 23 -5.03 19.69 -11.00
N HIS A 24 -4.17 18.97 -10.28
CA HIS A 24 -3.16 19.52 -9.38
C HIS A 24 -3.74 20.49 -8.34
N ARG A 25 -4.92 20.17 -7.78
CA ARG A 25 -5.46 20.97 -6.69
C ARG A 25 -4.53 20.90 -5.47
N GLN A 26 -4.28 22.05 -4.86
CA GLN A 26 -3.41 22.15 -3.68
C GLN A 26 -3.93 21.23 -2.56
N GLY A 27 -3.05 20.41 -1.99
CA GLY A 27 -3.36 19.47 -0.92
C GLY A 27 -4.13 18.21 -1.34
N ALA A 28 -4.49 18.06 -2.62
CA ALA A 28 -5.27 16.91 -3.08
C ALA A 28 -4.52 15.57 -2.96
N ARG A 29 -3.18 15.59 -2.94
CA ARG A 29 -2.35 14.38 -2.82
C ARG A 29 -1.98 14.05 -1.36
N ASP A 30 -2.09 15.00 -0.44
CA ASP A 30 -1.60 14.86 0.94
C ASP A 30 -2.19 13.63 1.65
N ARG A 31 -3.50 13.38 1.47
CA ARG A 31 -4.17 12.20 2.03
C ARG A 31 -3.63 10.89 1.45
N ASP A 32 -3.34 10.85 0.15
CA ASP A 32 -2.82 9.67 -0.55
C ASP A 32 -1.39 9.36 -0.13
N ASP A 33 -0.56 10.40 0.01
CA ASP A 33 0.81 10.27 0.48
C ASP A 33 0.83 9.79 1.95
N GLU A 34 -0.02 10.34 2.80
CA GLU A 34 -0.14 9.90 4.20
C GLU A 34 -0.65 8.45 4.30
N LEU A 35 -1.69 8.09 3.52
CA LEU A 35 -2.23 6.73 3.49
C LEU A 35 -1.18 5.74 2.98
N SER A 36 -0.43 6.11 1.95
CA SER A 36 0.64 5.28 1.38
C SER A 36 1.80 5.11 2.37
N THR A 37 2.13 6.16 3.13
CA THR A 37 3.13 6.09 4.20
C THR A 37 2.69 5.16 5.31
N ALA A 38 1.44 5.27 5.77
CA ALA A 38 0.86 4.36 6.76
C ALA A 38 0.89 2.90 6.28
N ARG A 39 0.50 2.67 5.01
CA ARG A 39 0.54 1.34 4.38
C ARG A 39 1.95 0.75 4.34
N TYR A 40 2.95 1.54 3.95
CA TYR A 40 4.35 1.07 3.88
C TYR A 40 4.92 0.75 5.26
N ASN A 41 4.51 1.51 6.28
CA ASN A 41 4.94 1.30 7.67
C ASN A 41 4.08 0.28 8.43
N PHE A 42 3.12 -0.37 7.75
CA PHE A 42 2.19 -1.32 8.36
C PHE A 42 1.38 -0.76 9.53
N ASP A 43 1.11 0.55 9.53
CA ASP A 43 0.17 1.17 10.45
C ASP A 43 -1.26 0.98 9.93
N TRP A 44 -1.78 -0.22 10.19
CA TRP A 44 -3.10 -0.65 9.72
C TRP A 44 -4.22 0.27 10.19
N ASN A 45 -4.17 0.70 11.45
CA ASN A 45 -5.21 1.57 12.01
C ASN A 45 -5.20 2.93 11.33
N ARG A 46 -4.02 3.55 11.15
CA ARG A 46 -3.91 4.82 10.42
C ARG A 46 -4.34 4.67 8.96
N GLN A 47 -3.97 3.57 8.31
CA GLN A 47 -4.39 3.29 6.93
C GLN A 47 -5.92 3.20 6.81
N PHE A 48 -6.61 2.56 7.76
CA PHE A 48 -8.06 2.48 7.78
C PHE A 48 -8.70 3.86 7.98
N GLU A 49 -8.22 4.63 8.95
CA GLU A 49 -8.72 5.98 9.25
C GLU A 49 -8.63 6.92 8.05
N LEU A 50 -7.55 6.82 7.26
CA LEU A 50 -7.31 7.65 6.09
C LEU A 50 -8.09 7.21 4.85
N SER A 51 -8.66 6.01 4.86
CA SER A 51 -9.43 5.48 3.73
C SER A 51 -10.77 6.20 3.58
N LEU A 52 -11.36 6.13 2.38
CA LEU A 52 -12.66 6.74 2.11
C LEU A 52 -13.83 6.00 2.79
N ASP A 53 -13.59 4.76 3.22
CA ASP A 53 -14.53 3.91 3.92
C ASP A 53 -13.80 3.05 4.98
N PRO A 54 -13.51 3.62 6.17
CA PRO A 54 -12.70 2.97 7.21
C PRO A 54 -13.28 1.64 7.71
N GLU A 55 -14.60 1.56 7.82
CA GLU A 55 -15.27 0.34 8.26
C GLU A 55 -15.07 -0.79 7.26
N ARG A 56 -15.26 -0.52 5.95
CA ARG A 56 -15.08 -1.51 4.88
C ARG A 56 -13.62 -1.97 4.80
N ALA A 57 -12.68 -1.03 4.93
CA ALA A 57 -11.25 -1.35 4.87
C ALA A 57 -10.84 -2.29 6.02
N ARG A 58 -11.37 -2.06 7.23
CA ARG A 58 -11.15 -2.93 8.39
C ARG A 58 -11.81 -4.28 8.22
N GLU A 59 -13.07 -4.30 7.79
CA GLU A 59 -13.84 -5.52 7.50
C GLU A 59 -13.06 -6.46 6.56
N TYR A 60 -12.58 -5.95 5.42
CA TYR A 60 -11.86 -6.76 4.44
C TYR A 60 -10.51 -7.29 4.93
N HIS A 61 -9.81 -6.54 5.78
CA HIS A 61 -8.61 -7.06 6.43
C HIS A 61 -8.97 -8.18 7.42
N ASP A 62 -10.01 -7.96 8.22
CA ASP A 62 -10.38 -8.80 9.35
C ASP A 62 -11.11 -10.08 8.94
N GLU A 63 -11.66 -10.14 7.72
CA GLU A 63 -12.20 -11.36 7.11
C GLU A 63 -11.22 -12.55 7.19
N THR A 64 -9.91 -12.27 7.12
CA THR A 64 -8.85 -13.28 7.12
C THR A 64 -7.90 -13.16 8.32
N LEU A 65 -7.76 -11.96 8.89
CA LEU A 65 -6.85 -11.66 9.99
C LEU A 65 -7.58 -10.87 11.11
N PRO A 66 -8.58 -11.47 11.77
CA PRO A 66 -9.49 -10.74 12.67
C PRO A 66 -8.85 -10.30 13.99
N ALA A 67 -7.82 -11.01 14.46
CA ALA A 67 -7.20 -10.71 15.75
C ALA A 67 -6.45 -9.37 15.72
N ASP A 68 -6.55 -8.59 16.80
CA ASP A 68 -5.94 -7.26 16.91
C ASP A 68 -4.41 -7.28 16.74
N ILE A 69 -3.77 -8.40 17.06
CA ILE A 69 -2.33 -8.61 16.85
C ILE A 69 -1.91 -8.44 15.38
N TYR A 70 -2.83 -8.65 14.43
CA TYR A 70 -2.54 -8.48 13.01
C TYR A 70 -2.55 -7.01 12.56
N LYS A 71 -3.04 -6.09 13.40
CA LYS A 71 -2.95 -4.64 13.12
C LYS A 71 -1.56 -4.07 13.36
N THR A 72 -0.64 -4.87 13.87
CA THR A 72 0.79 -4.57 13.96
C THR A 72 1.63 -5.53 13.10
N ALA A 73 0.99 -6.39 12.28
CA ALA A 73 1.69 -7.33 11.44
C ALA A 73 2.24 -6.65 10.18
N GLU A 74 3.48 -6.98 9.83
CA GLU A 74 4.15 -6.48 8.62
C GLU A 74 3.75 -7.25 7.35
N PHE A 75 2.52 -7.75 7.29
CA PHE A 75 1.96 -8.46 6.15
C PHE A 75 0.43 -8.49 6.20
N CYS A 76 -0.19 -8.84 5.08
CA CYS A 76 -1.60 -9.20 5.01
C CYS A 76 -1.78 -10.63 4.49
N SER A 77 -3.02 -11.09 4.43
CA SER A 77 -3.38 -12.43 3.93
C SER A 77 -3.08 -12.67 2.45
N MET A 78 -2.87 -11.62 1.66
CA MET A 78 -2.63 -11.77 0.21
C MET A 78 -1.28 -12.45 -0.09
N CYS A 79 -0.21 -12.01 0.58
CA CYS A 79 1.16 -12.53 0.34
C CYS A 79 1.71 -13.32 1.54
N GLY A 80 1.15 -13.10 2.73
CA GLY A 80 1.63 -13.71 3.97
C GLY A 80 2.99 -13.17 4.44
N PRO A 81 3.48 -13.69 5.58
CA PRO A 81 4.62 -13.13 6.33
C PRO A 81 5.99 -13.30 5.69
N LYS A 82 6.10 -14.08 4.60
CA LYS A 82 7.39 -14.36 3.94
C LYS A 82 7.56 -13.68 2.59
N PHE A 83 6.46 -13.24 1.99
CA PHE A 83 6.44 -12.80 0.60
C PHE A 83 5.84 -11.40 0.44
N CYS A 84 5.62 -10.67 1.53
CA CYS A 84 5.17 -9.29 1.44
C CYS A 84 6.29 -8.41 0.86
N PRO A 85 6.12 -7.80 -0.33
CA PRO A 85 7.18 -7.00 -0.95
C PRO A 85 7.49 -5.72 -0.17
N MET A 86 6.52 -5.20 0.59
CA MET A 86 6.75 -4.02 1.45
C MET A 86 7.58 -4.37 2.69
N GLN A 87 7.55 -5.63 3.12
CA GLN A 87 8.36 -6.14 4.24
C GLN A 87 9.77 -6.48 3.79
N THR A 88 9.92 -7.10 2.62
CA THR A 88 11.21 -7.42 2.00
C THR A 88 11.85 -6.15 1.44
N LYS A 89 12.30 -5.27 2.34
CA LYS A 89 13.03 -4.06 1.98
C LYS A 89 14.34 -4.48 1.33
N VAL A 90 14.58 -4.03 0.11
CA VAL A 90 15.91 -4.10 -0.49
C VAL A 90 16.74 -3.00 0.17
N ASP A 91 17.70 -3.37 0.98
CA ASP A 91 18.62 -2.41 1.59
C ASP A 91 19.66 -1.92 0.57
N ALA A 92 20.31 -0.81 0.90
CA ALA A 92 21.32 -0.19 0.04
C ALA A 92 22.52 -1.13 -0.21
N GLU A 93 22.81 -2.01 0.74
CA GLU A 93 23.89 -3.00 0.63
C GLU A 93 23.53 -4.07 -0.41
N ALA A 94 22.32 -4.62 -0.36
CA ALA A 94 21.80 -5.56 -1.34
C ALA A 94 21.73 -4.94 -2.75
N LEU A 95 21.36 -3.66 -2.87
CA LEU A 95 21.42 -2.95 -4.16
C LEU A 95 22.86 -2.84 -4.67
N THR A 96 23.79 -2.46 -3.79
CA THR A 96 25.22 -2.31 -4.14
C THR A 96 25.81 -3.65 -4.59
N GLU A 97 25.47 -4.74 -3.90
CA GLU A 97 25.90 -6.09 -4.27
C GLU A 97 25.28 -6.54 -5.60
N LEU A 98 24.01 -6.22 -5.85
CA LEU A 98 23.35 -6.49 -7.13
C LEU A 98 24.02 -5.73 -8.27
N GLU A 99 24.36 -4.46 -8.07
CA GLU A 99 25.08 -3.62 -9.03
C GLU A 99 26.47 -4.20 -9.37
N LYS A 100 27.23 -4.61 -8.34
CA LYS A 100 28.52 -5.29 -8.54
C LYS A 100 28.38 -6.59 -9.33
N PHE A 101 27.36 -7.39 -9.01
CA PHE A 101 27.07 -8.62 -9.73
C PHE A 101 26.76 -8.37 -11.20
N LEU A 102 25.85 -7.44 -11.50
CA LEU A 102 25.46 -7.07 -12.86
C LEU A 102 26.63 -6.48 -13.67
N ALA A 103 27.51 -5.72 -13.03
CA ALA A 103 28.72 -5.18 -13.66
C ALA A 103 29.70 -6.30 -14.07
N LYS A 104 29.86 -7.33 -13.23
CA LYS A 104 30.71 -8.50 -13.50
C LYS A 104 30.15 -9.37 -14.61
N ASP A 105 28.82 -9.54 -14.65
CA ASP A 105 28.15 -10.36 -15.67
C ASP A 105 28.24 -9.71 -17.06
N LYS A 106 28.08 -8.38 -17.14
CA LYS A 106 28.32 -7.61 -18.38
C LYS A 106 29.74 -7.76 -18.93
N GLN A 107 30.75 -7.81 -18.06
CA GLN A 107 32.15 -8.05 -18.48
C GLN A 107 32.36 -9.46 -19.02
N THR A 108 31.56 -10.43 -18.56
CA THR A 108 31.69 -11.84 -18.94
C THR A 108 30.98 -12.13 -20.27
N GLN A 109 29.91 -11.39 -20.59
CA GLN A 109 29.16 -11.51 -21.86
C GLN A 109 29.77 -10.72 -23.03
N SER A 110 30.75 -9.85 -22.78
CA SER A 110 31.44 -9.05 -23.80
C SER A 110 32.71 -9.70 -24.36
N VAL A 111 32.95 -10.99 -24.07
CA VAL A 111 34.07 -11.80 -24.57
C VAL A 111 33.56 -12.85 -25.55
#